data_AF-A0A7W1J0Q3-F1
#
_entry.id   AF-A0A7W1J0Q3-F1
#
_cell.length_a   1.000
_cell.length_b   1.000
_cell.length_c   1.000
_cell.angle_alpha   90.00
_cell.angle_beta   90.00
_cell.angle_gamma   90.00
#
_symmetry.space_group_name_H-M   'P 1'
#
loop_
_entity.id
_entity.type
_entity.pdbx_description
1 polymer ?
#
loop_
_entity_poly.entity_id
_entity_poly.type
_entity_poly.pdbx_seq_one_letter_code
_entity_poly.pdbx_strand_id
1 'polypeptide(L)'
;MVARIIYHVLPSPVGWAVKKGRAARASSTHPTKPKALRAAAKLARNHPTAQVVEHDAGGVIVADRRYERSDYRKAKAKKRTVAKARKTKLKKRRRAARKRLVRRKAAHLGLTRQRRRTAARSASAKKAATRRKR
;
A
#
# COMPACT_ATOMS: atom_id res chain seq x y z
N MET A 1 12.43 23.48 19.32
CA MET A 1 12.63 23.38 17.86
C MET A 1 12.44 21.93 17.40
N VAL A 2 11.82 21.69 16.24
CA VAL A 2 11.72 20.32 15.70
C VAL A 2 13.11 19.87 15.25
N ALA A 3 13.60 18.76 15.80
CA ALA A 3 14.91 18.20 15.43
C ALA A 3 14.93 17.88 13.93
N ARG A 4 15.85 18.51 13.20
CA ARG A 4 16.05 18.27 11.76
C ARG A 4 16.82 16.98 11.58
N ILE A 5 16.31 16.10 10.72
CA ILE A 5 17.03 14.89 10.34
C ILE A 5 17.92 15.19 9.14
N ILE A 6 19.22 14.95 9.31
CA ILE A 6 20.21 15.12 8.24
C ILE A 6 20.52 13.74 7.67
N TYR A 7 20.60 13.64 6.36
CA TYR A 7 21.10 12.47 5.64
C TYR A 7 22.35 12.86 4.85
N HIS A 8 23.43 12.12 5.06
CA HIS A 8 24.67 12.27 4.33
C HIS A 8 24.72 11.25 3.20
N VAL A 9 25.12 11.70 2.01
CA VAL A 9 25.44 10.82 0.89
C VAL A 9 26.95 10.83 0.74
N LEU A 10 27.58 9.74 1.20
CA LEU A 10 29.02 9.60 1.35
C LEU A 10 29.58 8.58 0.35
N PRO A 11 30.81 8.75 -0.13
CA PRO A 11 31.53 7.67 -0.79
C PRO A 11 31.76 6.50 0.19
N SER A 12 31.79 5.29 -0.35
CA SER A 12 31.95 4.03 0.39
C SER A 12 32.76 3.06 -0.46
N PRO A 13 33.48 2.08 0.13
CA PRO A 13 34.26 1.10 -0.64
C PRO A 13 33.46 0.36 -1.72
N VAL A 14 32.14 0.20 -1.52
CA VAL A 14 31.23 -0.50 -2.45
C VAL A 14 30.34 0.46 -3.26
N GLY A 15 30.67 1.76 -3.30
CA GLY A 15 29.93 2.78 -4.04
C GLY A 15 29.56 3.99 -3.18
N TRP A 16 28.27 4.22 -2.98
CA TRP A 16 27.73 5.41 -2.29
C TRP A 16 26.78 5.02 -1.17
N ALA A 17 27.09 5.45 0.05
CA ALA A 17 26.32 5.18 1.25
C ALA A 17 25.43 6.36 1.63
N VAL A 18 24.18 6.07 2.00
CA VAL A 18 23.27 7.03 2.61
C VAL A 18 23.26 6.82 4.10
N LYS A 19 23.70 7.79 4.89
CA LYS A 19 23.83 7.71 6.34
C LYS A 19 22.97 8.76 7.02
N LYS A 20 22.17 8.38 8.01
CA LYS A 20 21.46 9.34 8.85
C LYS A 20 22.47 10.01 9.80
N GLY A 21 22.35 11.31 10.03
CA GLY A 21 23.18 12.06 10.97
C GLY A 21 23.18 11.37 12.34
N ARG A 22 24.37 11.23 12.93
CA ARG A 22 24.63 10.52 14.20
C ARG A 22 24.34 9.01 14.20
N ALA A 23 23.93 8.39 13.09
CA ALA A 23 23.79 6.95 13.02
C ALA A 23 25.17 6.28 12.88
N ALA A 24 25.37 5.12 13.50
CA ALA A 24 26.61 4.36 13.31
C ALA A 24 26.70 3.73 11.91
N ARG A 25 25.56 3.26 11.37
CA ARG A 25 25.48 2.51 10.11
C ARG A 25 24.80 3.30 8.99
N ALA A 26 25.16 2.97 7.76
CA ALA A 26 24.43 3.45 6.59
C ALA A 26 23.00 2.90 6.59
N SER A 27 22.04 3.74 6.22
CA SER A 27 20.65 3.34 5.97
C SER A 27 20.50 2.55 4.67
N SER A 28 21.35 2.85 3.67
CA SER A 28 21.43 2.09 2.43
C SER A 28 22.75 2.35 1.71
N THR A 29 23.14 1.43 0.83
CA THR A 29 24.27 1.57 -0.10
C THR A 29 23.78 1.43 -1.53
N HIS A 30 24.42 2.15 -2.45
CA HIS A 30 24.05 2.19 -3.86
C HIS A 30 25.30 2.26 -4.73
N PRO A 31 25.27 1.72 -5.96
CA PRO A 31 26.44 1.70 -6.83
C PRO A 31 26.82 3.09 -7.36
N THR A 32 25.87 4.03 -7.44
CA THR A 32 26.13 5.35 -8.04
C THR A 32 25.58 6.49 -7.18
N LYS A 33 26.26 7.65 -7.22
CA LYS A 33 25.87 8.88 -6.52
C LYS A 33 24.42 9.29 -6.79
N PRO A 34 23.93 9.32 -8.06
CA PRO A 34 22.55 9.71 -8.33
C PRO A 34 21.52 8.75 -7.73
N LYS A 35 21.83 7.44 -7.66
CA LYS A 35 20.95 6.46 -7.00
C LYS A 35 20.90 6.70 -5.49
N ALA A 36 22.04 6.99 -4.85
CA ALA A 36 22.11 7.33 -3.44
C ALA A 36 21.37 8.63 -3.11
N LEU A 37 21.53 9.68 -3.90
CA LEU A 37 20.82 10.95 -3.72
C LEU A 37 19.30 10.77 -3.83
N ARG A 38 18.82 9.99 -4.80
CA ARG A 38 17.39 9.66 -4.92
C ARG A 38 16.87 8.90 -3.71
N ALA A 39 17.65 7.96 -3.18
CA ALA A 39 17.30 7.21 -1.98
C ALA A 39 17.25 8.12 -0.74
N ALA A 40 18.27 8.97 -0.54
CA ALA A 40 18.31 9.95 0.53
C ALA A 40 17.14 10.93 0.46
N ALA A 41 16.81 11.46 -0.72
CA ALA A 41 15.64 12.30 -0.95
C ALA A 41 14.32 11.59 -0.57
N LYS A 42 14.19 10.32 -0.92
CA LYS A 42 13.01 9.52 -0.57
C LYS A 42 12.90 9.31 0.95
N LEU A 43 14.02 9.14 1.64
CA LEU A 43 14.06 9.04 3.11
C LEU A 43 13.70 10.39 3.74
N ALA A 44 14.33 11.48 3.29
CA ALA A 44 14.09 12.84 3.79
C ALA A 44 12.61 13.25 3.72
N ARG A 45 11.92 12.97 2.60
CA ARG A 45 10.48 13.24 2.44
C ARG A 45 9.57 12.50 3.42
N ASN A 46 10.06 11.48 4.13
CA ASN A 46 9.29 10.78 5.16
C ASN A 46 9.36 11.46 6.54
N HIS A 47 10.08 12.57 6.66
CA HIS A 47 10.25 13.29 7.91
C HIS A 47 9.71 14.73 7.80
N PRO A 48 9.21 15.33 8.90
CA PRO A 48 8.65 16.69 8.87
C PRO A 48 9.66 17.76 8.48
N THR A 49 10.92 17.60 8.87
CA THR A 49 12.02 18.53 8.58
C THR A 49 13.27 17.71 8.37
N ALA A 50 13.79 17.72 7.14
CA ALA A 50 14.96 16.94 6.79
C ALA A 50 15.89 17.70 5.83
N GLN A 51 17.14 17.28 5.77
CA GLN A 51 18.16 17.81 4.88
C GLN A 51 18.99 16.66 4.34
N VAL A 52 19.32 16.72 3.06
CA VAL A 52 20.26 15.81 2.40
C VAL A 52 21.52 16.59 2.12
N VAL A 53 22.65 16.10 2.62
CA VAL A 53 23.98 16.65 2.39
C VAL A 53 24.69 15.74 1.41
N GLU A 54 25.14 16.32 0.31
CA GLU A 54 25.85 15.66 -0.76
C GLU A 54 27.35 15.86 -0.57
N HIS A 55 28.08 14.75 -0.51
CA HIS A 55 29.54 14.76 -0.49
C HIS A 55 30.10 14.42 -1.89
N ASP A 56 31.33 14.83 -2.18
CA ASP A 56 32.10 14.35 -3.32
C ASP A 56 32.82 13.02 -3.01
N ALA A 57 33.65 12.55 -3.94
CA ALA A 57 34.47 11.35 -3.76
C ALA A 57 35.56 11.52 -2.67
N GLY A 58 35.99 12.77 -2.40
CA GLY A 58 36.90 13.11 -1.32
C GLY A 58 36.23 13.26 0.05
N GLY A 59 34.91 13.12 0.13
CA GLY A 59 34.13 13.28 1.35
C GLY A 59 33.79 14.74 1.72
N VAL A 60 34.13 15.70 0.85
CA VAL A 60 33.85 17.14 1.03
C VAL A 60 32.40 17.42 0.68
N ILE A 61 31.75 18.31 1.43
CA ILE A 61 30.37 18.74 1.17
C ILE A 61 30.36 19.62 -0.08
N VAL A 62 29.58 19.23 -1.09
CA VAL A 62 29.43 19.99 -2.34
C VAL A 62 28.08 20.68 -2.43
N ALA A 63 27.04 20.05 -1.89
CA ALA A 63 25.69 20.61 -1.95
C ALA A 63 24.83 20.13 -0.79
N ASP A 64 23.79 20.89 -0.47
CA ASP A 64 22.73 20.44 0.42
C ASP A 64 21.34 20.73 -0.16
N ARG A 65 20.38 19.90 0.21
CA ARG A 65 18.98 20.07 -0.18
C ARG A 65 18.07 19.88 1.02
N ARG A 66 17.25 20.90 1.29
CA ARG A 66 16.29 20.89 2.40
C ARG A 66 14.94 20.36 1.95
N TYR A 67 14.29 19.63 2.84
CA TYR A 67 12.95 19.06 2.67
C TYR A 67 12.06 19.52 3.82
N GLU A 68 10.96 20.16 3.46
CA GLU A 68 10.07 20.82 4.41
C GLU A 68 8.84 19.97 4.77
N ARG A 69 8.11 20.46 5.77
CA ARG A 69 6.91 19.79 6.30
C ARG A 69 5.79 19.66 5.28
N SER A 70 5.74 20.53 4.29
CA SER A 70 4.78 20.49 3.17
C SER A 70 4.94 19.19 2.36
N ASP A 71 6.16 18.82 1.99
CA ASP A 71 6.47 17.58 1.27
C ASP A 71 6.10 16.34 2.07
N TYR A 72 6.39 16.36 3.37
CA TYR A 72 5.99 15.28 4.27
C TYR A 72 4.46 15.11 4.33
N ARG A 73 3.71 16.21 4.46
CA ARG A 73 2.24 16.18 4.49
C ARG A 73 1.69 15.58 3.18
N LYS A 74 2.21 16.01 2.02
CA LYS A 74 1.85 15.45 0.70
C LYS A 74 2.13 13.94 0.64
N ALA A 75 3.32 13.51 1.05
CA ALA A 75 3.69 12.09 1.08
C ALA A 75 2.80 11.27 2.02
N LYS A 76 2.50 11.79 3.22
CA LYS A 76 1.63 11.14 4.20
C LYS A 76 0.19 11.03 3.70
N ALA A 77 -0.35 12.08 3.07
CA ALA A 77 -1.67 12.05 2.46
C ALA A 77 -1.77 10.97 1.38
N LYS A 78 -0.78 10.89 0.48
CA LYS A 78 -0.69 9.82 -0.53
C LYS A 78 -0.64 8.41 0.09
N LYS A 79 0.12 8.21 1.15
CA LYS A 79 0.15 6.91 1.86
C LYS A 79 -1.22 6.56 2.44
N ARG A 80 -1.93 7.52 3.03
CA ARG A 80 -3.28 7.31 3.58
C ARG A 80 -4.29 6.93 2.49
N THR A 81 -4.28 7.60 1.34
CA THR A 81 -5.20 7.28 0.23
C THR A 81 -4.94 5.88 -0.32
N VAL A 82 -3.68 5.52 -0.55
CA VAL A 82 -3.29 4.16 -0.99
C VAL A 82 -3.71 3.10 0.04
N ALA A 83 -3.50 3.33 1.33
CA ALA A 83 -3.91 2.40 2.38
C ALA A 83 -5.44 2.21 2.41
N LYS A 84 -6.22 3.29 2.28
CA LYS A 84 -7.69 3.23 2.20
C LYS A 84 -8.15 2.43 0.99
N ALA A 85 -7.52 2.63 -0.17
CA ALA A 85 -7.82 1.87 -1.38
C ALA A 85 -7.52 0.37 -1.21
N ARG A 86 -6.34 0.02 -0.66
CA ARG A 86 -5.96 -1.37 -0.36
C ARG A 86 -6.94 -2.05 0.61
N LYS A 87 -7.31 -1.38 1.70
CA LYS A 87 -8.29 -1.89 2.68
C LYS A 87 -9.64 -2.16 2.02
N THR A 88 -10.10 -1.24 1.16
CA THR A 88 -11.36 -1.39 0.42
C THR A 88 -11.31 -2.58 -0.54
N LYS A 89 -10.23 -2.73 -1.31
CA LYS A 89 -10.03 -3.87 -2.23
C LYS A 89 -10.01 -5.19 -1.46
N LEU A 90 -9.32 -5.24 -0.31
CA LEU A 90 -9.29 -6.43 0.55
C LEU A 90 -10.69 -6.78 1.08
N LYS A 91 -11.46 -5.80 1.56
CA LYS A 91 -12.84 -6.01 2.02
C LYS A 91 -13.73 -6.60 0.92
N LYS A 92 -13.62 -6.07 -0.31
CA LYS A 92 -14.35 -6.61 -1.49
C LYS A 92 -13.94 -8.05 -1.78
N ARG A 93 -12.64 -8.36 -1.78
CA ARG A 93 -12.12 -9.73 -1.99
C ARG A 93 -12.61 -10.70 -0.92
N ARG A 94 -12.55 -10.32 0.37
CA ARG A 94 -13.06 -11.13 1.49
C ARG A 94 -14.57 -11.39 1.36
N ARG A 95 -15.36 -10.39 0.99
CA ARG A 95 -16.81 -10.55 0.75
C ARG A 95 -17.07 -11.53 -0.40
N ALA A 96 -16.34 -11.42 -1.51
CA ALA A 96 -16.47 -12.33 -2.63
C ALA A 96 -16.09 -13.77 -2.25
N ALA A 97 -14.98 -13.95 -1.53
CA ALA A 97 -14.54 -15.25 -1.03
C ALA A 97 -15.58 -15.90 -0.10
N ARG A 98 -16.13 -15.13 0.86
CA ARG A 98 -17.21 -15.60 1.75
C ARG A 98 -18.44 -16.04 0.97
N LYS A 99 -18.89 -15.24 -0.02
CA LYS A 99 -20.01 -15.62 -0.89
C LYS A 99 -19.73 -16.90 -1.68
N ARG A 100 -18.51 -17.06 -2.21
CA ARG A 100 -18.09 -18.28 -2.92
C ARG A 100 -18.13 -19.50 -2.01
N LEU A 101 -17.63 -19.39 -0.78
CA LEU A 101 -17.66 -20.47 0.21
C LEU A 101 -19.09 -20.90 0.53
N VAL A 102 -20.00 -19.94 0.78
CA VAL A 102 -21.41 -20.23 1.06
C VAL A 102 -22.06 -20.94 -0.13
N ARG A 103 -21.82 -20.47 -1.36
CA ARG A 103 -22.34 -21.14 -2.57
C ARG A 103 -21.81 -22.57 -2.73
N ARG A 104 -20.52 -22.79 -2.49
CA ARG A 104 -19.91 -24.12 -2.52
C ARG A 104 -20.54 -25.05 -1.49
N LYS A 105 -20.70 -24.59 -0.24
CA LYS A 105 -21.38 -25.36 0.81
C LYS A 105 -22.83 -25.69 0.44
N ALA A 106 -23.59 -24.72 -0.09
CA ALA A 106 -24.97 -24.94 -0.50
C ALA A 106 -25.10 -25.90 -1.70
N ALA A 107 -24.12 -25.90 -2.61
CA ALA A 107 -24.05 -26.86 -3.71
C ALA A 107 -23.72 -28.27 -3.21
N HIS A 108 -22.72 -28.40 -2.33
CA HIS A 108 -22.35 -29.67 -1.70
C HIS A 108 -23.54 -30.30 -0.95
N LEU A 109 -24.29 -29.51 -0.20
CA LEU A 109 -25.46 -29.99 0.54
C LEU A 109 -26.71 -30.17 -0.34
N GLY A 110 -26.63 -29.96 -1.66
CA GLY A 110 -27.78 -30.08 -2.57
C GLY A 110 -28.90 -29.06 -2.35
N LEU A 111 -28.74 -28.12 -1.41
CA LEU A 111 -29.74 -27.13 -1.01
C LEU A 111 -30.17 -26.23 -2.16
N THR A 112 -29.25 -25.93 -3.09
CA THR A 112 -29.57 -25.16 -4.30
C THR A 112 -30.56 -25.89 -5.20
N ARG A 113 -30.39 -27.21 -5.38
CA ARG A 113 -31.29 -28.06 -6.17
C ARG A 113 -32.64 -28.21 -5.49
N GLN A 114 -32.65 -28.43 -4.17
CA GLN A 114 -33.87 -28.51 -3.38
C GLN A 114 -34.69 -27.21 -3.46
N ARG A 115 -34.06 -26.04 -3.25
CA ARG A 115 -34.74 -24.73 -3.36
C ARG A 115 -35.31 -24.46 -4.74
N ARG A 116 -34.61 -24.85 -5.82
CA ARG A 116 -35.15 -24.72 -7.18
C ARG A 116 -36.39 -25.60 -7.39
N ARG A 117 -36.35 -26.84 -6.89
CA ARG A 117 -37.49 -27.76 -6.98
C ARG A 117 -38.70 -27.25 -6.22
N THR A 118 -38.52 -26.73 -5.00
CA THR A 118 -39.63 -26.18 -4.21
C THR A 118 -40.19 -24.90 -4.84
N ALA A 119 -39.33 -24.01 -5.35
CA ALA A 119 -39.78 -22.82 -6.07
C ALA A 119 -40.59 -23.18 -7.33
N ALA A 120 -40.12 -24.14 -8.14
CA ALA A 120 -40.83 -24.62 -9.32
C ALA A 120 -42.20 -25.20 -8.96
N ARG A 121 -42.29 -26.03 -7.90
CA ARG A 121 -43.56 -26.57 -7.39
C ARG A 121 -44.52 -25.47 -6.94
N SER A 122 -44.03 -24.45 -6.23
CA SER A 122 -44.88 -23.34 -5.81
C SER A 122 -45.38 -22.50 -6.99
N ALA A 123 -44.55 -22.32 -8.01
CA ALA A 123 -44.92 -21.59 -9.23
C ALA A 123 -45.96 -22.36 -10.06
N SER A 124 -45.81 -23.68 -10.20
CA SER A 124 -46.81 -24.52 -10.88
C SER A 124 -48.13 -24.55 -10.11
N ALA A 125 -48.09 -24.65 -8.78
CA ALA A 125 -49.29 -24.58 -7.94
C ALA A 125 -50.03 -23.24 -8.10
N LYS A 126 -49.31 -22.12 -8.12
CA LYS A 126 -49.89 -20.79 -8.40
C LYS A 126 -50.54 -20.71 -9.77
N LYS A 127 -49.85 -21.19 -10.83
CA LYS A 127 -50.40 -21.24 -12.19
C LYS A 127 -51.67 -22.10 -12.28
N ALA A 128 -51.69 -23.24 -11.60
CA ALA A 128 -52.87 -24.10 -11.55
C ALA A 128 -54.04 -23.42 -10.82
N ALA A 129 -53.78 -22.77 -9.69
CA ALA A 129 -54.79 -22.03 -8.94
C ALA A 129 -55.39 -20.87 -9.76
N THR A 130 -54.57 -20.14 -10.52
CA THR A 130 -55.06 -19.07 -11.41
C THR A 130 -55.90 -19.61 -12.58
N ARG A 131 -55.55 -20.79 -13.11
CA ARG A 131 -56.36 -21.43 -14.18
C ARG A 131 -57.72 -21.91 -13.69
N ARG A 132 -57.85 -22.31 -12.42
CA ARG A 132 -59.12 -22.73 -11.82
C ARG A 132 -60.06 -21.57 -11.47
N LYS A 133 -59.56 -20.33 -11.45
CA LYS A 133 -60.35 -19.12 -11.14
C LYS A 133 -60.81 -18.36 -12.40
N ARG A 134 -60.47 -18.86 -13.58
CA ARG A 134 -60.96 -18.41 -14.89
C ARG A 134 -61.97 -19.43 -15.39
#